data_AF-A0A2H0JXP7-F1
#
_entry.id   AF-A0A2H0JXP7-F1
#
_cell.length_a   1.000
_cell.length_b   1.000
_cell.length_c   1.000
_cell.angle_alpha   90.00
_cell.angle_beta   90.00
_cell.angle_gamma   90.00
#
_symmetry.space_group_name_H-M   'P 1'
#
loop_
_entity.id
_entity.type
_entity.pdbx_description
1 polymer ?
#
loop_
_entity_poly.entity_id
_entity_poly.type
_entity_poly.pdbx_seq_one_letter_code
_entity_poly.pdbx_strand_id
1 'polypeptide(L)' 'MDVDVTKGWPVVIRRNGRIYRVESMLDVWIVQGKWWSREERRVYFRVSTTHGIMDVYNADATWILASVED' A
#
# COMPACT_ATOMS: atom_id res chain seq x y z
N MET A 1 -3.49 1.78 10.51
CA MET A 1 -2.65 0.82 9.77
C MET A 1 -1.26 1.40 9.71
N ASP A 2 -0.25 0.57 9.81
CA ASP A 2 1.14 1.02 9.75
C ASP A 2 1.90 0.17 8.72
N VAL A 3 2.82 0.79 7.98
CA VAL A 3 3.57 0.13 6.90
C VAL A 3 5.02 0.56 7.01
N ASP A 4 5.89 -0.41 7.29
CA ASP A 4 7.33 -0.17 7.20
C ASP A 4 7.73 -0.15 5.73
N VAL A 5 8.50 0.88 5.37
CA VAL A 5 9.06 1.01 4.03
C VAL A 5 10.58 0.99 4.06
N THR A 6 11.16 0.30 3.08
CA THR A 6 12.60 0.32 2.82
C THR A 6 12.82 0.87 1.43
N LYS A 7 13.60 1.96 1.30
CA LYS A 7 13.86 2.64 0.02
C LYS A 7 12.58 3.01 -0.77
N GLY A 8 11.48 3.28 -0.07
CA GLY A 8 10.17 3.59 -0.66
C GLY A 8 9.30 2.38 -0.99
N TRP A 9 9.75 1.15 -0.70
CA TRP A 9 9.01 -0.09 -0.94
C TRP A 9 8.43 -0.63 0.37
N PRO A 10 7.14 -1.00 0.44
CA PRO A 10 6.56 -1.65 1.61
C PRO A 10 7.23 -3.00 1.85
N VAL A 11 7.70 -3.22 3.08
CA VAL A 11 8.34 -4.46 3.51
C VAL A 11 7.55 -5.19 4.59
N VAL A 12 6.83 -4.44 5.44
CA VAL A 12 5.97 -4.99 6.49
C VAL A 12 4.69 -4.17 6.57
N ILE A 13 3.55 -4.84 6.60
CA ILE A 13 2.24 -4.22 6.80
C ILE A 13 1.68 -4.67 8.15
N ARG A 14 1.25 -3.72 8.99
CA ARG A 14 0.61 -3.96 10.29
C ARG A 14 -0.83 -3.50 10.26
N ARG A 15 -1.75 -4.45 10.46
CA ARG A 15 -3.19 -4.19 10.48
C ARG A 15 -3.85 -5.02 11.57
N ASN A 16 -4.65 -4.37 12.42
CA ASN A 16 -5.46 -5.02 13.48
C ASN A 16 -4.63 -5.97 14.37
N GLY A 17 -3.41 -5.59 14.74
CA GLY A 17 -2.51 -6.42 15.55
C GLY A 17 -1.85 -7.58 14.80
N ARG A 18 -2.14 -7.80 13.52
CA ARG A 18 -1.48 -8.78 12.66
C ARG A 18 -0.32 -8.14 11.87
N ILE A 19 0.69 -8.96 11.60
CA ILE A 19 1.87 -8.60 10.83
C ILE A 19 1.86 -9.40 9.52
N TYR A 20 1.88 -8.68 8.41
CA TYR A 20 1.94 -9.21 7.06
C TYR A 20 3.31 -8.85 6.49
N ARG A 21 4.19 -9.85 6.33
CA ARG A 21 5.48 -9.65 5.70
C ARG A 21 5.30 -9.65 4.20
N VAL A 22 5.86 -8.65 3.52
CA VAL A 22 5.86 -8.61 2.05
C VAL A 22 6.91 -9.60 1.57
N GLU A 23 6.47 -10.56 0.76
CA GLU A 23 7.34 -11.59 0.16
C GLU A 23 7.82 -11.13 -1.23
N SER A 24 6.94 -10.48 -1.98
CA SER A 24 7.29 -9.92 -3.28
C SER A 24 6.40 -8.72 -3.64
N MET A 25 6.95 -7.80 -4.43
CA MET A 25 6.16 -6.77 -5.10
C MET A 25 5.64 -7.35 -6.41
N LEU A 26 4.33 -7.29 -6.61
CA LEU A 26 3.67 -7.79 -7.82
C LEU A 26 3.50 -6.66 -8.84
N ASP A 27 3.07 -5.48 -8.40
CA ASP A 27 2.86 -4.32 -9.28
C ASP A 27 2.94 -2.98 -8.53
N VAL A 28 3.23 -1.90 -9.26
CA VAL A 28 3.26 -0.53 -8.76
C VAL A 28 2.68 0.41 -9.80
N TRP A 29 1.62 1.12 -9.47
CA TRP A 29 0.97 2.07 -10.37
C TRP A 29 0.66 3.39 -9.70
N ILE A 30 0.54 4.44 -10.51
CA ILE A 30 0.21 5.78 -10.04
C ILE A 30 -1.19 6.12 -10.52
N VAL A 31 -2.05 6.49 -9.58
CA VAL A 31 -3.32 7.14 -9.89
C VAL A 31 -3.15 8.62 -9.65
N GLN A 32 -3.23 9.40 -10.72
CA GLN A 32 -3.19 10.86 -10.68
C GLN A 32 -4.53 11.38 -11.20
N GLY A 33 -5.26 12.10 -10.36
CA GLY A 33 -6.58 12.62 -10.68
C GLY A 33 -6.84 13.97 -10.05
N LYS A 34 -7.72 14.76 -10.69
CA LYS A 34 -8.27 15.98 -10.09
C LYS A 34 -9.47 15.60 -9.23
N TRP A 35 -9.31 15.61 -7.91
CA TRP A 35 -10.44 15.52 -7.00
C TRP A 35 -10.78 16.93 -6.53
N TRP A 36 -11.80 17.50 -7.18
CA TRP A 36 -12.54 18.73 -6.85
C TRP A 36 -11.77 20.06 -6.73
N SER A 37 -10.44 20.07 -6.66
CA SER A 37 -9.57 21.26 -6.71
C SER A 37 -8.10 20.93 -6.40
N ARG A 38 -7.81 19.74 -5.85
CA ARG A 38 -6.46 19.31 -5.49
C ARG A 38 -5.99 18.25 -6.48
N GLU A 39 -4.77 18.44 -6.99
CA GLU A 39 -4.07 17.40 -7.73
C GLU A 39 -3.64 16.33 -6.73
N GLU A 40 -4.26 15.15 -6.80
CA GLU A 40 -3.95 14.06 -5.90
C GLU A 40 -3.19 12.98 -6.68
N ARG A 41 -1.94 12.75 -6.28
CA ARG A 41 -1.08 11.70 -6.81
C ARG A 41 -0.95 10.60 -5.75
N ARG A 42 -1.51 9.43 -6.03
CA ARG A 42 -1.42 8.25 -5.17
C ARG A 42 -0.57 7.20 -5.85
N VAL A 43 0.44 6.69 -5.15
CA VAL A 43 1.25 5.55 -5.60
C VAL A 43 0.73 4.30 -4.90
N TYR A 44 0.22 3.38 -5.70
CA TYR A 44 -0.28 2.09 -5.27
C TYR A 44 0.80 1.03 -5.43
N PHE A 45 0.81 0.10 -4.48
CA PHE A 45 1.69 -1.05 -4.43
C PHE A 45 0.82 -2.29 -4.23
N ARG A 46 0.88 -3.22 -5.18
CA ARG A 46 0.32 -4.56 -5.02
C ARG A 46 1.42 -5.48 -4.55
N VAL A 47 1.27 -6.00 -3.34
CA VAL A 47 2.26 -6.87 -2.70
C VAL A 47 1.68 -8.23 -2.43
N SER A 48 2.49 -9.27 -2.64
CA SER A 48 2.24 -10.58 -2.09
C SER A 48 2.78 -10.62 -0.66
N THR A 49 1.96 -11.07 0.27
CA THR A 49 2.31 -11.20 1.69
C THR A 49 2.13 -12.64 2.16
N THR A 50 2.64 -12.92 3.36
CA THR A 50 2.46 -14.22 4.03
C THR A 50 1.00 -14.66 4.24
N HIS A 51 0.01 -13.80 3.99
CA HIS A 51 -1.41 -14.10 4.14
C HIS A 51 -2.24 -13.57 2.94
N GLY A 52 -1.69 -13.63 1.73
CA GLY A 52 -2.40 -13.22 0.52
C GLY A 52 -1.89 -11.92 -0.09
N ILE A 53 -2.61 -11.41 -1.08
CA ILE A 53 -2.26 -10.22 -1.85
C ILE A 53 -2.92 -8.98 -1.25
N MET A 54 -2.19 -7.88 -1.19
CA MET A 54 -2.71 -6.61 -0.68
C MET A 54 -2.34 -5.46 -1.61
N ASP A 55 -3.31 -4.58 -1.83
CA ASP A 55 -3.07 -3.28 -2.46
C ASP A 55 -2.98 -2.21 -1.39
N VAL A 56 -1.86 -1.50 -1.34
CA VAL A 56 -1.63 -0.40 -0.38
C VAL A 56 -1.18 0.86 -1.10
N TYR A 57 -1.58 2.01 -0.59
CA TYR A 57 -1.10 3.30 -1.09
C TYR A 57 -0.86 4.27 0.06
N ASN A 58 0.01 5.24 -0.16
CA ASN A 58 0.22 6.35 0.76
C ASN A 58 -0.60 7.56 0.30
N ALA A 59 -1.39 8.13 1.21
CA ALA A 59 -2.08 9.40 1.04
C ALA A 59 -1.82 10.29 2.25
N ASP A 60 -1.31 11.50 2.02
CA ASP A 60 -1.05 12.50 3.06
C ASP A 60 -0.33 11.93 4.31
N ALA A 61 0.80 11.23 4.08
CA ALA A 61 1.62 10.57 5.09
C ALA A 61 0.95 9.39 5.82
N THR A 62 -0.24 8.97 5.40
CA THR A 62 -0.96 7.82 5.95
C THR A 62 -0.99 6.68 4.95
N TRP A 63 -0.68 5.46 5.40
CA TRP A 63 -0.84 4.26 4.59
C TRP A 63 -2.27 3.74 4.67
N ILE A 64 -2.85 3.49 3.51
CA ILE A 64 -4.22 3.03 3.34
C ILE A 64 -4.19 1.68 2.62
N LEU A 65 -4.97 0.74 3.14
CA LEU A 65 -5.27 -0.52 2.48
C LEU A 65 -6.41 -0.30 1.49
N ALA A 66 -6.16 -0.53 0.22
CA ALA A 66 -7.17 -0.42 -0.82
C ALA A 66 -7.96 -1.73 -1.00
N SER A 67 -7.27 -2.87 -0.97
CA SER A 67 -7.87 -4.19 -1.16
C SER A 67 -7.08 -5.28 -0.42
N VAL A 68 -7.74 -6.41 -0.17
CA VAL A 68 -7.13 -7.65 0.31
C VAL A 68 -7.73 -8.79 -0.51
N GLU A 69 -6.89 -9.66 -1.04
CA GLU A 69 -7.25 -10.89 -1.72
C GLU A 69 -6.57 -12.05 -0.96
N ASP A 70 -7.36 -12.98 -0.42
CA ASP A 70 -6.89 -14.16 0.34
C ASP A 70 -6.53 -15.33 -0.60
#